data_AF-A0A1H7BE29-F1
#
_entry.id   AF-A0A1H7BE29-F1
#
_cell.length_a   1.000
_cell.length_b   1.000
_cell.length_c   1.000
_cell.angle_alpha   90.00
_cell.angle_beta   90.00
_cell.angle_gamma   90.00
#
_symmetry.space_group_name_H-M   'P 1'
#
loop_
_entity.id
_entity.type
_entity.pdbx_description
1 polymer ?
#
loop_
_entity_poly.entity_id
_entity_poly.type
_entity_poly.pdbx_seq_one_letter_code
_entity_poly.pdbx_strand_id
1 'polypeptide(L)'
;MSISFTCLAAGGIYHLFFGFFHAKFWTFGFLNWREELPRMTPINRAVIQMLNIAVLVFMFLIAYISLRYTQELLTPGLGKTILFGVVIFWAARLAGEFTLKDGTSANRKLVAALISGILLYLIPAILI
;
A
#
# COMPACT_ATOMS: atom_id res chain seq x y z
N MET A 1 -2.81 21.90 -13.90
CA MET A 1 -2.98 20.53 -13.37
C MET A 1 -3.68 20.67 -12.01
N SER A 2 -4.79 19.99 -11.77
CA SER A 2 -5.54 20.11 -10.51
C SER A 2 -4.79 19.44 -9.35
N ILE A 3 -5.06 19.86 -8.11
CA ILE A 3 -4.48 19.21 -6.92
C ILE A 3 -4.79 17.72 -6.88
N SER A 4 -6.03 17.32 -7.22
CA SER A 4 -6.46 15.92 -7.29
C SER A 4 -5.63 15.12 -8.29
N PHE A 5 -5.36 15.69 -9.48
CA PHE A 5 -4.52 15.03 -10.49
C PHE A 5 -3.09 14.81 -9.96
N THR A 6 -2.48 15.85 -9.37
CA THR A 6 -1.13 15.76 -8.80
C THR A 6 -1.06 14.73 -7.68
N CYS A 7 -2.07 14.69 -6.80
CA CYS A 7 -2.18 13.69 -5.74
C CYS A 7 -2.22 12.27 -6.29
N LEU A 8 -3.01 12.01 -7.33
CA LEU A 8 -3.10 10.66 -7.93
C LEU A 8 -1.82 10.26 -8.66
N ALA A 9 -1.16 11.19 -9.37
CA ALA A 9 0.14 10.92 -9.98
C ALA A 9 1.19 10.56 -8.93
N ALA A 10 1.28 11.34 -7.85
CA ALA A 10 2.14 11.05 -6.71
C ALA A 10 1.75 9.72 -6.01
N GLY A 11 0.46 9.46 -5.86
CA GLY A 11 -0.09 8.19 -5.34
C GLY A 11 0.33 6.98 -6.18
N GLY A 12 0.37 7.12 -7.50
CA GLY A 12 0.85 6.08 -8.40
C GLY A 12 2.35 5.78 -8.19
N ILE A 13 3.18 6.82 -8.15
CA ILE A 13 4.63 6.67 -7.86
C ILE A 13 4.86 6.07 -6.46
N TYR A 14 4.07 6.51 -5.48
CA TYR A 14 4.08 5.99 -4.12
C TYR A 14 3.78 4.48 -4.09
N HIS A 15 2.76 4.02 -4.82
CA HIS A 15 2.45 2.58 -4.92
C HIS A 15 3.53 1.81 -5.69
N LEU A 16 4.18 2.38 -6.71
CA LEU A 16 5.34 1.75 -7.36
C LEU A 16 6.48 1.51 -6.35
N PHE A 17 6.80 2.53 -5.53
CA PHE A 17 7.82 2.40 -4.50
C PHE A 17 7.51 1.27 -3.52
N PHE A 18 6.27 1.20 -3.00
CA PHE A 18 5.86 0.10 -2.10
C PHE A 18 5.81 -1.25 -2.81
N GLY A 19 5.39 -1.31 -4.07
CA GLY A 19 5.45 -2.50 -4.89
C GLY A 19 6.89 -3.04 -4.99
N PHE A 20 7.86 -2.20 -5.34
CA PHE A 20 9.25 -2.61 -5.39
C PHE A 20 9.82 -2.99 -4.02
N PHE A 21 9.42 -2.30 -2.95
CA PHE A 21 9.76 -2.71 -1.58
C PHE A 21 9.27 -4.13 -1.27
N HIS A 22 8.02 -4.45 -1.59
CA HIS A 22 7.44 -5.79 -1.42
C HIS A 22 8.07 -6.84 -2.36
N ALA A 23 8.47 -6.46 -3.58
CA ALA A 23 9.21 -7.35 -4.49
C ALA A 23 10.56 -7.76 -3.89
N LYS A 24 11.16 -6.90 -3.07
CA LYS A 24 12.43 -7.19 -2.40
C LYS A 24 12.27 -8.07 -1.16
N PHE A 25 11.06 -8.41 -0.71
CA PHE A 25 10.78 -9.25 0.48
C PHE A 25 11.75 -10.42 0.70
N TRP A 26 12.07 -11.19 -0.36
CA TRP A 26 12.96 -12.38 -0.28
C TRP A 26 14.46 -12.07 -0.25
N THR A 27 14.85 -10.83 -0.55
CA THR A 27 16.25 -10.41 -0.73
C THR A 27 16.66 -9.22 0.13
N PHE A 28 15.70 -8.54 0.76
CA PHE A 28 15.92 -7.30 1.48
C PHE A 28 16.50 -7.59 2.86
N GLY A 29 17.80 -7.34 3.04
CA GLY A 29 18.54 -7.67 4.27
C GLY A 29 18.14 -6.88 5.53
N PHE A 30 17.17 -5.97 5.46
CA PHE A 30 16.63 -5.28 6.64
C PHE A 30 15.62 -6.14 7.42
N LEU A 31 15.03 -7.14 6.77
CA LEU A 31 14.13 -8.11 7.40
C LEU A 31 14.74 -9.48 7.18
N ASN A 32 14.90 -10.25 8.26
CA ASN A 32 15.54 -11.57 8.26
C ASN A 32 14.65 -12.67 7.63
N TRP A 33 13.92 -12.37 6.57
CA TRP A 33 13.00 -13.31 5.92
C TRP A 33 13.70 -14.53 5.35
N ARG A 34 14.99 -14.41 5.00
CA ARG A 34 15.79 -15.56 4.55
C ARG A 34 15.98 -16.59 5.67
N GLU A 35 16.13 -16.14 6.91
CA GLU A 35 16.25 -16.99 8.09
C GLU A 35 14.89 -17.40 8.67
N GLU A 36 13.90 -16.50 8.65
CA GLU A 36 12.59 -16.73 9.29
C GLU A 36 11.63 -17.58 8.45
N LEU A 37 11.62 -17.44 7.11
CA LEU A 37 10.71 -18.24 6.27
C LEU A 37 10.94 -19.76 6.41
N PRO A 38 12.20 -20.28 6.39
CA PRO A 38 12.44 -21.71 6.54
C PRO A 38 11.99 -22.29 7.89
N ARG A 39 11.92 -21.46 8.95
CA ARG A 39 11.49 -21.88 10.30
C ARG A 39 9.98 -22.07 10.43
N MET A 40 9.21 -21.49 9.52
CA MET A 40 7.75 -21.65 9.51
C MET A 40 7.34 -23.04 9.02
N THR A 41 6.18 -23.51 9.50
CA THR A 41 5.53 -24.69 8.91
C THR A 41 5.29 -24.46 7.41
N PRO A 42 5.29 -25.53 6.58
CA PRO A 42 5.12 -25.38 5.14
C PRO A 42 3.88 -24.57 4.73
N ILE A 43 2.75 -24.77 5.44
CA ILE A 43 1.49 -24.06 5.20
C ILE A 43 1.63 -22.57 5.51
N ASN A 44 2.13 -22.22 6.70
CA ASN A 44 2.26 -20.81 7.10
C ASN A 44 3.24 -20.06 6.19
N ARG A 45 4.34 -20.72 5.79
CA ARG A 45 5.29 -20.18 4.81
C ARG A 45 4.64 -19.92 3.45
N ALA A 46 3.75 -20.80 2.99
CA ALA A 46 3.03 -20.59 1.73
C ALA A 46 2.04 -19.42 1.85
N VAL A 47 1.29 -19.34 2.96
CA VAL A 47 0.31 -18.28 3.21
C VAL A 47 0.95 -16.90 3.22
N ILE A 48 2.05 -16.70 3.96
CA ILE A 48 2.68 -15.38 4.04
C ILE A 48 3.29 -14.93 2.71
N GLN A 49 3.83 -15.87 1.93
CA GLN A 49 4.36 -15.57 0.60
C GLN A 49 3.26 -15.23 -0.39
N MET A 50 2.15 -15.97 -0.36
CA MET A 50 0.99 -15.67 -1.19
C MET A 50 0.41 -14.31 -0.84
N LEU A 51 0.33 -13.98 0.46
CA LEU A 51 -0.08 -12.65 0.91
C LEU A 51 0.86 -11.55 0.38
N ASN A 52 2.18 -11.74 0.45
CA ASN A 52 3.13 -10.78 -0.10
C ASN A 52 2.96 -10.60 -1.62
N ILE A 53 2.74 -11.68 -2.37
CA ILE A 53 2.49 -11.64 -3.82
C ILE A 53 1.17 -10.91 -4.11
N ALA A 54 0.10 -11.18 -3.36
CA ALA A 54 -1.17 -10.49 -3.53
C ALA A 54 -1.05 -8.98 -3.28
N VAL A 55 -0.34 -8.60 -2.21
CA VAL A 55 -0.05 -7.19 -1.91
C VAL A 55 0.80 -6.57 -3.02
N LEU A 56 1.83 -7.27 -3.51
CA LEU A 56 2.67 -6.81 -4.62
C LEU A 56 1.86 -6.50 -5.87
N VAL A 57 0.99 -7.43 -6.28
CA VAL A 57 0.10 -7.25 -7.44
C VAL A 57 -0.85 -6.08 -7.22
N PHE A 58 -1.46 -5.98 -6.03
CA PHE A 58 -2.34 -4.87 -5.68
C PHE A 58 -1.61 -3.51 -5.79
N MET A 59 -0.39 -3.40 -5.28
CA MET A 59 0.41 -2.16 -5.36
C MET A 59 0.64 -1.73 -6.81
N PHE A 60 1.09 -2.66 -7.67
CA PHE A 60 1.32 -2.34 -9.08
C PHE A 60 0.03 -2.04 -9.85
N LEU A 61 -1.06 -2.72 -9.52
CA LEU A 61 -2.37 -2.46 -10.12
C LEU A 61 -2.85 -1.03 -9.78
N ILE A 62 -2.85 -0.65 -8.50
CA ILE A 62 -3.26 0.69 -8.09
C ILE A 62 -2.31 1.76 -8.66
N ALA A 63 -1.01 1.47 -8.73
CA ALA A 63 -0.06 2.36 -9.40
C ALA A 63 -0.42 2.59 -10.87
N TYR A 64 -0.67 1.50 -11.61
CA TYR A 64 -1.06 1.56 -13.02
C TYR A 64 -2.35 2.34 -13.23
N ILE A 65 -3.40 2.04 -12.43
CA ILE A 65 -4.68 2.76 -12.48
C ILE A 65 -4.48 4.24 -12.20
N SER A 66 -3.72 4.59 -11.15
CA SER A 66 -3.52 5.99 -10.75
C SER A 66 -2.78 6.81 -11.80
N LEU A 67 -1.85 6.21 -12.54
CA LEU A 67 -1.04 6.88 -13.56
C LEU A 67 -1.68 6.89 -14.96
N ARG A 68 -2.50 5.90 -15.29
CA ARG A 68 -3.07 5.73 -16.64
C ARG A 68 -4.55 6.09 -16.74
N TYR A 69 -5.30 5.91 -15.67
CA TYR A 69 -6.76 6.12 -15.61
C TYR A 69 -7.10 7.20 -14.58
N THR A 70 -6.27 8.24 -14.49
CA THR A 70 -6.45 9.32 -13.53
C THR A 70 -7.77 10.05 -13.75
N GLN A 71 -8.16 10.30 -15.01
CA GLN A 71 -9.39 11.02 -15.32
C GLN A 71 -10.63 10.22 -14.89
N GLU A 72 -10.61 8.92 -15.13
CA GLU A 72 -11.66 7.98 -14.75
C GLU A 72 -11.76 7.85 -13.22
N LEU A 73 -10.63 7.83 -12.51
CA LEU A 73 -10.61 7.88 -11.05
C LEU A 73 -11.23 9.18 -10.50
N LEU A 74 -11.10 10.29 -11.24
CA LEU A 74 -11.69 11.58 -10.88
C LEU A 74 -13.17 11.73 -11.30
N THR A 75 -13.84 10.61 -11.65
CA THR A 75 -15.28 10.59 -11.88
C THR A 75 -16.05 10.09 -10.65
N PRO A 76 -17.24 10.64 -10.34
CA PRO A 76 -18.12 10.09 -9.32
C PRO A 76 -18.53 8.62 -9.60
N GLY A 77 -19.00 7.92 -8.57
CA GLY A 77 -19.34 6.50 -8.68
C GLY A 77 -18.11 5.62 -8.53
N LEU A 78 -17.76 4.86 -9.58
CA LEU A 78 -16.70 3.83 -9.50
C LEU A 78 -15.32 4.41 -9.14
N GLY A 79 -14.93 5.55 -9.74
CA GLY A 79 -13.65 6.20 -9.44
C GLY A 79 -13.53 6.54 -7.97
N LYS A 80 -14.53 7.26 -7.43
CA LYS A 80 -14.63 7.60 -6.01
C LYS A 80 -14.64 6.36 -5.09
N THR A 81 -15.34 5.29 -5.46
CA THR A 81 -15.33 4.02 -4.71
C THR A 81 -13.92 3.41 -4.65
N ILE A 82 -13.19 3.39 -5.76
CA ILE A 82 -11.81 2.87 -5.79
C ILE A 82 -10.90 3.73 -4.89
N LEU A 83 -11.01 5.06 -4.96
CA LEU A 83 -10.20 5.96 -4.13
C LEU A 83 -10.43 5.71 -2.63
N PHE A 84 -11.69 5.60 -2.20
CA PHE A 84 -12.00 5.25 -0.80
C PHE A 84 -11.54 3.84 -0.43
N GLY A 85 -11.61 2.87 -1.35
CA GLY A 85 -11.04 1.54 -1.14
C GLY A 85 -9.53 1.58 -0.84
N VAL A 86 -8.78 2.41 -1.57
CA VAL A 86 -7.35 2.63 -1.32
C VAL A 86 -7.11 3.32 0.02
N VAL A 87 -7.94 4.31 0.38
CA VAL A 87 -7.88 4.96 1.72
C VAL A 87 -8.08 3.94 2.84
N ILE A 88 -9.11 3.09 2.73
CA ILE A 88 -9.40 2.04 3.71
C ILE A 88 -8.22 1.07 3.82
N PHE A 89 -7.63 0.67 2.69
CA PHE A 89 -6.46 -0.19 2.69
C PHE A 89 -5.29 0.43 3.50
N TRP A 90 -4.94 1.69 3.26
CA TRP A 90 -3.86 2.36 4.00
C TRP A 90 -4.23 2.60 5.47
N ALA A 91 -5.49 2.91 5.78
CA ALA A 91 -5.97 3.07 7.15
C ALA A 91 -5.93 1.75 7.94
N ALA A 92 -6.32 0.63 7.33
CA ALA A 92 -6.22 -0.68 7.94
C ALA A 92 -4.75 -1.06 8.21
N ARG A 93 -3.85 -0.75 7.27
CA ARG A 93 -2.40 -0.94 7.47
C ARG A 93 -1.85 -0.07 8.60
N LEU A 94 -2.31 1.17 8.72
CA LEU A 94 -1.95 2.08 9.81
C LEU A 94 -2.44 1.54 11.15
N ALA A 95 -3.70 1.07 11.24
CA ALA A 95 -4.21 0.45 12.46
C ALA A 95 -3.37 -0.77 12.88
N GLY A 96 -3.03 -1.65 11.93
CA GLY A 96 -2.19 -2.82 12.19
C GLY A 96 -0.79 -2.49 12.74
N GLU A 97 -0.23 -1.33 12.38
CA GLU A 97 1.05 -0.85 12.91
C GLU A 97 1.00 -0.56 14.42
N PHE A 98 -0.18 -0.22 14.94
CA PHE A 98 -0.40 0.02 16.37
C PHE A 98 -0.95 -1.18 17.13
N THR A 99 -1.64 -2.11 16.45
CA THR A 99 -2.38 -3.20 17.13
C THR A 99 -1.71 -4.57 17.05
N LEU A 100 -0.88 -4.83 16.03
CA LEU A 100 -0.27 -6.16 15.79
C LEU A 100 1.21 -6.25 16.20
N LYS A 101 1.77 -5.14 16.70
CA LYS A 101 3.16 -5.07 17.13
C LYS A 101 3.26 -5.34 18.63
N ASP A 102 3.46 -6.60 18.99
CA ASP A 102 3.69 -6.98 20.38
C ASP A 102 5.06 -6.47 20.86
N GLY A 103 5.06 -5.74 21.98
CA GLY A 103 6.27 -5.27 22.67
C GLY A 103 7.14 -4.27 21.91
N THR A 104 6.70 -3.77 20.74
CA THR A 104 7.46 -2.79 19.94
C THR A 104 6.59 -1.58 19.61
N SER A 105 7.17 -0.38 19.74
CA SER A 105 6.45 0.86 19.41
C SER A 105 6.26 1.01 17.91
N ALA A 106 5.18 1.71 17.52
CA ALA A 106 4.92 2.06 16.14
C ALA A 106 6.12 2.80 15.53
N ASN A 107 6.55 2.37 14.35
CA ASN A 107 7.64 2.98 13.62
C ASN A 107 7.15 4.30 13.01
N ARG A 108 7.62 5.43 13.56
CA ARG A 108 7.21 6.78 13.13
C ARG A 108 7.38 7.03 11.63
N LYS A 109 8.42 6.48 11.00
CA LYS A 109 8.65 6.64 9.55
C LYS A 109 7.59 5.88 8.75
N LEU A 110 7.28 4.66 9.17
CA LEU A 110 6.23 3.86 8.55
C LEU A 110 4.85 4.51 8.75
N VAL A 111 4.54 4.98 9.96
CA VAL A 111 3.31 5.73 10.25
C VAL A 111 3.16 6.94 9.31
N ALA A 112 4.20 7.77 9.15
CA ALA A 112 4.18 8.91 8.26
C ALA A 112 3.96 8.50 6.79
N ALA A 113 4.58 7.41 6.35
CA ALA A 113 4.35 6.88 5.01
C ALA A 113 2.89 6.44 4.83
N LEU A 114 2.34 5.65 5.76
CA LEU A 114 0.96 5.17 5.71
C LEU A 114 -0.06 6.33 5.70
N ILE A 115 0.17 7.37 6.52
CA ILE A 115 -0.66 8.60 6.50
C ILE A 115 -0.56 9.30 5.16
N SER A 116 0.63 9.37 4.56
CA SER A 116 0.82 9.94 3.22
C SER A 116 0.01 9.19 2.17
N GLY A 117 0.01 7.85 2.22
CA GLY A 117 -0.85 7.00 1.38
C GLY A 117 -2.35 7.31 1.53
N ILE A 118 -2.81 7.52 2.77
CA ILE A 118 -4.20 7.95 3.04
C ILE A 118 -4.48 9.30 2.38
N LEU A 119 -3.63 10.31 2.62
CA LEU A 119 -3.86 11.67 2.14
C LEU A 119 -3.83 11.76 0.60
N LEU A 120 -2.92 11.04 -0.06
CA LEU A 120 -2.80 11.02 -1.52
C LEU A 120 -4.09 10.56 -2.23
N TYR A 121 -4.92 9.76 -1.57
CA TYR A 121 -6.17 9.24 -2.14
C TYR A 121 -7.43 9.85 -1.50
N LEU A 122 -7.36 10.28 -0.24
CA LEU A 122 -8.49 10.92 0.43
C LEU A 122 -8.75 12.32 -0.12
N ILE A 123 -7.69 13.11 -0.37
CA ILE A 123 -7.81 14.46 -0.95
C ILE A 123 -8.57 14.44 -2.29
N PRO A 124 -8.17 13.64 -3.30
CA PRO A 124 -8.94 13.56 -4.53
C PRO A 124 -10.35 12.99 -4.28
N ALA A 125 -10.53 11.99 -3.41
CA ALA A 125 -11.84 11.38 -3.15
C ALA A 125 -12.89 12.38 -2.62
N ILE A 126 -12.49 13.36 -1.80
CA ILE A 126 -13.41 14.37 -1.25
C ILE A 126 -13.61 15.59 -2.16
N LEU A 127 -12.71 15.80 -3.12
CA LEU A 127 -12.75 16.94 -4.05
C LEU A 127 -13.48 16.60 -5.38
N ILE A 128 -13.82 15.33 -5.61
CA ILE A 128 -14.65 14.84 -6.73
C ILE A 128 -16.13 14.88 -6.35
#